data_AF-A0A5B8UX53-F1
#
_entry.id   AF-A0A5B8UX53-F1
#
_cell.length_a   1.000
_cell.length_b   1.000
_cell.length_c   1.000
_cell.angle_alpha   90.00
_cell.angle_beta   90.00
_cell.angle_gamma   90.00
#
_symmetry.space_group_name_H-M   'P 1'
#
loop_
_entity.id
_entity.type
_entity.pdbx_description
1 polymer ?
#
loop_
_entity_poly.entity_id
_entity_poly.type
_entity_poly.pdbx_seq_one_letter_code
_entity_poly.pdbx_strand_id
1 'polypeptide(L)'
;MKYFLLLIFLPLFSFGQVTDQALKGLWVKVKAQMKDGSRIVDHNGCGMDFLKYDFTGDGFVDMSNEVFFDGFRMQTKILGDSLIIGGTVYNILAPIKDTLKLSFFAPFGVQDKQLPVYYFVKTPVQNVKTTATFNAVLKDSVYQATNDFFPVCKGTLGALMSWINVRYDEGTLKASFIVDKKGRVKNFTVLEADSISNGFAKTVGNALGSLSWIPARKNDMPVNTLVQVTFKTDHRLYKGTTDIVNTLSVDCPFIPHSPYGPLSQEEFDAVQQTINEAIKQSNNRNYDRALELLDQCLQVDSINLNAYNLKAFIHTNLGKKKEACADWSVLAGLGQVEAIQNLAKFCKN
;
A
#
# COMPACT_ATOMS: atom_id res chain seq x y z
N MET A 1 13.76 22.20 -65.29
CA MET A 1 13.35 21.21 -64.27
C MET A 1 14.30 21.30 -63.08
N LYS A 2 13.92 22.05 -62.03
CA LYS A 2 14.61 22.05 -60.73
C LYS A 2 13.63 21.40 -59.76
N TYR A 3 13.90 20.18 -59.32
CA TYR A 3 13.10 19.50 -58.31
C TYR A 3 13.32 20.19 -56.97
N PHE A 4 12.26 20.81 -56.45
CA PHE A 4 12.21 21.39 -55.12
C PHE A 4 11.93 20.23 -54.13
N LEU A 5 12.98 19.76 -53.46
CA LEU A 5 12.89 18.68 -52.48
C LEU A 5 12.28 19.25 -51.19
N LEU A 6 10.98 19.04 -50.98
CA LEU A 6 10.28 19.47 -49.78
C LEU A 6 10.66 18.51 -48.62
N LEU A 7 11.65 18.90 -47.82
CA LEU A 7 12.03 18.22 -46.58
C LEU A 7 10.93 18.46 -45.53
N ILE A 8 9.99 17.52 -45.45
CA ILE A 8 8.98 17.48 -44.38
C ILE A 8 9.73 17.15 -43.08
N PHE A 9 10.02 18.16 -42.27
CA PHE A 9 10.38 18.00 -40.86
C PHE A 9 9.16 17.47 -40.11
N LEU A 10 8.98 16.15 -40.12
CA LEU A 10 8.10 15.51 -39.15
C LEU A 10 8.72 15.76 -37.77
N PRO A 11 8.01 16.39 -36.82
CA PRO A 11 8.47 16.40 -35.44
C PRO A 11 8.51 14.94 -34.99
N LEU A 12 9.73 14.39 -34.91
CA LEU A 12 9.99 13.16 -34.16
C LEU A 12 9.71 13.49 -32.69
N PHE A 13 8.44 13.45 -32.30
CA PHE A 13 8.08 13.24 -30.91
C PHE A 13 8.58 11.84 -30.56
N SER A 14 9.88 11.75 -30.24
CA SER A 14 10.41 10.61 -29.54
C SER A 14 9.75 10.66 -28.17
N PHE A 15 8.62 9.97 -28.03
CA PHE A 15 8.11 9.60 -26.72
C PHE A 15 9.27 8.85 -26.07
N GLY A 16 9.97 9.51 -25.14
CA GLY A 16 11.16 8.97 -24.52
C GLY A 16 10.80 7.64 -23.89
N GLN A 17 11.31 6.56 -24.47
CA GLN A 17 11.13 5.23 -23.89
C GLN A 17 11.67 5.26 -22.48
N VAL A 18 10.90 4.73 -21.53
CA VAL A 18 11.37 4.59 -20.17
C VAL A 18 12.59 3.67 -20.19
N THR A 19 13.70 4.16 -19.64
CA THR A 19 14.94 3.38 -19.51
C THR A 19 15.11 2.89 -18.09
N ASP A 20 15.86 1.80 -17.91
CA ASP A 20 16.24 1.30 -16.59
C ASP A 20 16.93 2.39 -15.74
N GLN A 21 17.67 3.28 -16.39
CA GLN A 21 18.33 4.41 -15.75
C GLN A 21 17.35 5.43 -15.18
N ALA A 22 16.19 5.64 -15.82
CA ALA A 22 15.14 6.53 -15.31
C ALA A 22 14.49 5.96 -14.03
N LEU A 23 14.29 4.63 -14.00
CA LEU A 23 13.76 3.92 -12.83
C LEU A 23 14.76 3.79 -11.69
N LYS A 24 16.07 3.87 -11.94
CA LYS A 24 17.08 3.66 -10.88
C LYS A 24 16.82 4.47 -9.61
N GLY A 25 16.84 3.80 -8.46
CA GLY A 25 16.71 4.36 -7.11
C GLY A 25 15.40 3.98 -6.41
N LEU A 26 15.20 4.57 -5.24
CA LEU A 26 14.09 4.24 -4.33
C LEU A 26 12.80 5.01 -4.66
N TRP A 27 11.71 4.26 -4.84
CA TRP A 27 10.36 4.74 -5.11
C TRP A 27 9.41 4.29 -4.02
N VAL A 28 8.58 5.20 -3.52
CA VAL A 28 7.63 4.92 -2.43
C VAL A 28 6.21 5.18 -2.92
N LYS A 29 5.30 4.23 -2.69
CA LYS A 29 3.87 4.38 -3.00
C LYS A 29 3.29 5.45 -2.08
N VAL A 30 2.78 6.53 -2.67
CA VAL A 30 2.14 7.63 -1.93
C VAL A 30 0.62 7.61 -2.07
N LYS A 31 0.12 6.91 -3.07
CA LYS A 31 -1.32 6.84 -3.36
C LYS A 31 -1.64 5.60 -4.19
N ALA A 32 -2.82 5.04 -3.97
CA ALA A 32 -3.44 4.05 -4.84
C ALA A 32 -4.93 4.37 -5.05
N GLN A 33 -5.44 4.06 -6.24
CA GLN A 33 -6.86 4.20 -6.59
C GLN A 33 -7.15 3.40 -7.85
N MET A 34 -8.41 3.16 -8.16
CA MET A 34 -8.84 2.61 -9.44
C MET A 34 -8.60 3.62 -10.58
N LYS A 35 -8.54 3.14 -11.83
CA LYS A 35 -8.38 3.99 -13.03
C LYS A 35 -9.49 5.02 -13.17
N ASP A 36 -10.73 4.67 -12.81
CA ASP A 36 -11.88 5.57 -12.80
C ASP A 36 -11.84 6.63 -11.67
N GLY A 37 -10.87 6.55 -10.76
CA GLY A 37 -10.76 7.43 -9.60
C GLY A 37 -11.35 6.87 -8.32
N SER A 38 -12.00 5.71 -8.35
CA SER A 38 -12.57 5.08 -7.17
C SER A 38 -11.49 4.69 -6.17
N ARG A 39 -11.83 4.76 -4.88
CA ARG A 39 -10.95 4.22 -3.83
C ARG A 39 -10.87 2.70 -3.96
N ILE A 40 -9.68 2.14 -3.74
CA ILE A 40 -9.52 0.69 -3.56
C ILE A 40 -10.05 0.35 -2.17
N VAL A 41 -11.06 -0.52 -2.11
CA VAL A 41 -11.71 -0.96 -0.87
C VAL A 41 -11.47 -2.45 -0.74
N ASP A 42 -10.66 -2.82 0.23
CA ASP A 42 -10.29 -4.22 0.46
C ASP A 42 -9.89 -4.44 1.93
N HIS A 43 -9.96 -5.70 2.36
CA HIS A 43 -9.62 -6.15 3.70
C HIS A 43 -8.11 -6.36 3.93
N ASN A 44 -7.32 -6.37 2.86
CA ASN A 44 -5.89 -6.65 2.90
C ASN A 44 -5.03 -5.39 2.95
N GLY A 45 -5.63 -4.21 2.80
CA GLY A 45 -4.93 -2.93 2.72
C GLY A 45 -4.25 -2.64 1.40
N CYS A 46 -4.49 -3.37 0.30
CA CYS A 46 -3.74 -3.19 -0.96
C CYS A 46 -3.67 -1.71 -1.42
N GLY A 47 -4.76 -0.96 -1.23
CA GLY A 47 -4.82 0.48 -1.51
C GLY A 47 -4.03 1.39 -0.55
N MET A 48 -3.87 0.99 0.71
CA MET A 48 -3.30 1.81 1.79
C MET A 48 -1.90 1.37 2.23
N ASP A 49 -1.56 0.09 2.01
CA ASP A 49 -0.33 -0.53 2.50
C ASP A 49 0.90 0.22 2.02
N PHE A 50 1.91 0.27 2.88
CA PHE A 50 3.21 0.75 2.46
C PHE A 50 3.80 -0.19 1.40
N LEU A 51 4.37 0.39 0.34
CA LEU A 51 5.09 -0.34 -0.70
C LEU A 51 6.20 0.54 -1.23
N LYS A 52 7.42 -0.01 -1.28
CA LYS A 52 8.57 0.65 -1.91
C LYS A 52 9.27 -0.30 -2.88
N TYR A 53 9.88 0.31 -3.91
CA TYR A 53 10.73 -0.35 -4.88
C TYR A 53 12.08 0.38 -4.95
N ASP A 54 13.18 -0.32 -4.73
CA ASP A 54 14.51 0.21 -5.03
C ASP A 54 15.05 -0.45 -6.31
N PHE A 55 15.01 0.27 -7.43
CA PHE A 55 15.53 -0.23 -8.69
C PHE A 55 17.04 -0.03 -8.72
N THR A 56 17.78 -1.14 -8.73
CA THR A 56 19.25 -1.13 -8.65
C THR A 56 19.90 -0.74 -9.98
N GLY A 57 19.19 -0.92 -11.09
CA GLY A 57 19.65 -0.61 -12.45
C GLY A 57 20.46 -1.73 -13.11
N ASP A 58 20.54 -2.90 -12.47
CA ASP A 58 21.20 -4.12 -12.96
C ASP A 58 20.17 -5.20 -13.38
N GLY A 59 18.95 -4.79 -13.72
CA GLY A 59 17.84 -5.71 -14.03
C GLY A 59 17.15 -6.29 -12.80
N PHE A 60 17.44 -5.77 -11.60
CA PHE A 60 16.75 -6.13 -10.36
C PHE A 60 16.05 -4.94 -9.69
N VAL A 61 15.12 -5.29 -8.80
CA VAL A 61 14.42 -4.36 -7.91
C VAL A 61 14.26 -5.02 -6.54
N ASP A 62 14.52 -4.26 -5.48
CA ASP A 62 14.23 -4.68 -4.12
C ASP A 62 12.85 -4.14 -3.72
N MET A 63 11.88 -5.04 -3.49
CA MET A 63 10.51 -4.69 -3.10
C MET A 63 10.29 -4.92 -1.61
N SER A 64 9.76 -3.93 -0.91
CA SER A 64 9.45 -4.07 0.50
C SER A 64 8.10 -3.45 0.85
N ASN A 65 7.36 -4.13 1.71
CA ASN A 65 6.19 -3.58 2.41
C ASN A 65 6.58 -3.06 3.81
N GLU A 66 7.85 -3.19 4.18
CA GLU A 66 8.40 -2.66 5.42
C GLU A 66 9.03 -1.28 5.16
N VAL A 67 8.68 -0.29 5.98
CA VAL A 67 9.17 1.10 5.79
C VAL A 67 10.68 1.16 5.87
N PHE A 68 11.25 0.61 6.94
CA PHE A 68 12.67 0.78 7.22
C PHE A 68 13.54 -0.27 6.54
N PHE A 69 13.06 -1.50 6.39
CA PHE A 69 13.90 -2.65 6.03
C PHE A 69 14.00 -2.87 4.53
N ASP A 70 15.10 -3.48 4.12
CA ASP A 70 15.31 -3.91 2.75
C ASP A 70 14.30 -4.98 2.33
N GLY A 71 14.02 -5.00 1.04
CA GLY A 71 13.00 -5.83 0.44
C GLY A 71 13.48 -7.20 -0.04
N PHE A 72 12.56 -7.91 -0.68
CA PHE A 72 12.87 -9.08 -1.48
C PHE A 72 13.38 -8.63 -2.85
N ARG A 73 14.53 -9.15 -3.25
CA ARG A 73 15.11 -8.90 -4.55
C ARG A 73 14.39 -9.69 -5.62
N MET A 74 13.92 -9.01 -6.66
CA MET A 74 13.21 -9.60 -7.78
C MET A 74 13.80 -9.13 -9.11
N GLN A 75 13.59 -9.93 -10.15
CA GLN A 75 13.90 -9.50 -11.52
C GLN A 75 12.92 -8.41 -11.97
N THR A 76 13.45 -7.41 -12.66
CA THR A 76 12.67 -6.36 -13.31
C THR A 76 13.01 -6.29 -14.79
N LYS A 77 12.02 -5.95 -15.62
CA LYS A 77 12.22 -5.75 -17.06
C LYS A 77 11.26 -4.71 -17.60
N ILE A 78 11.78 -3.78 -18.41
CA ILE A 78 10.96 -2.83 -19.17
C ILE A 78 10.78 -3.36 -20.59
N LEU A 79 9.54 -3.37 -21.07
CA LEU A 79 9.15 -3.77 -22.43
C LEU A 79 8.16 -2.75 -22.99
N GLY A 80 8.67 -1.75 -23.72
CA GLY A 80 7.84 -0.62 -24.19
C GLY A 80 7.24 0.13 -23.00
N ASP A 81 5.91 0.20 -22.95
CA ASP A 81 5.16 0.84 -21.86
C ASP A 81 4.82 -0.14 -20.72
N SER A 82 5.40 -1.34 -20.72
CA SER A 82 5.21 -2.34 -19.67
C SER A 82 6.41 -2.45 -18.75
N LEU A 83 6.16 -2.57 -17.45
CA LEU A 83 7.12 -2.88 -16.41
C LEU A 83 6.77 -4.23 -15.80
N ILE A 84 7.70 -5.19 -15.86
CA ILE A 84 7.55 -6.50 -15.25
C ILE A 84 8.37 -6.52 -13.96
N ILE A 85 7.74 -6.85 -12.83
CA ILE A 85 8.40 -7.00 -11.52
C ILE A 85 8.02 -8.36 -10.95
N GLY A 86 9.01 -9.24 -10.77
CA GLY A 86 8.76 -10.57 -10.18
C GLY A 86 7.70 -11.39 -10.92
N GLY A 87 7.56 -11.20 -12.24
CA GLY A 87 6.53 -11.84 -13.07
C GLY A 87 5.20 -11.09 -13.14
N THR A 88 4.97 -10.08 -12.30
CA THR A 88 3.77 -9.22 -12.40
C THR A 88 3.96 -8.16 -13.45
N VAL A 89 3.00 -8.00 -14.36
CA VAL A 89 3.04 -7.04 -15.46
C VAL A 89 2.24 -5.78 -15.11
N TYR A 90 2.88 -4.62 -15.23
CA TYR A 90 2.29 -3.31 -15.05
C TYR A 90 2.36 -2.49 -16.34
N ASN A 91 1.34 -1.66 -16.59
CA ASN A 91 1.39 -0.58 -17.57
C ASN A 91 1.95 0.68 -16.91
N ILE A 92 2.90 1.34 -17.58
CA ILE A 92 3.45 2.64 -17.18
C ILE A 92 2.56 3.74 -17.77
N LEU A 93 1.95 4.57 -16.92
CA LEU A 93 0.92 5.53 -17.34
C LEU A 93 1.38 7.00 -17.43
N ALA A 94 2.56 7.36 -16.92
CA ALA A 94 3.02 8.75 -16.81
C ALA A 94 4.57 8.83 -16.80
N PRO A 95 5.18 9.98 -17.17
CA PRO A 95 6.62 10.08 -17.38
C PRO A 95 7.43 10.00 -16.09
N ILE A 96 8.65 9.45 -16.20
CA ILE A 96 9.52 9.10 -15.08
C ILE A 96 10.69 10.08 -15.00
N LYS A 97 10.50 11.14 -14.21
CA LYS A 97 11.59 11.88 -13.59
C LYS A 97 11.54 11.66 -12.08
N ASP A 98 10.45 12.13 -11.47
CA ASP A 98 10.26 12.09 -10.00
C ASP A 98 8.96 11.37 -9.59
N THR A 99 8.13 10.98 -10.56
CA THR A 99 6.88 10.26 -10.34
C THR A 99 6.81 9.01 -11.21
N LEU A 100 6.23 7.93 -10.68
CA LEU A 100 5.97 6.70 -11.41
C LEU A 100 4.52 6.28 -11.18
N LYS A 101 3.76 6.11 -12.27
CA LYS A 101 2.36 5.70 -12.23
C LYS A 101 2.21 4.34 -12.89
N LEU A 102 1.86 3.33 -12.11
CA LEU A 102 1.72 1.95 -12.55
C LEU A 102 0.26 1.51 -12.47
N SER A 103 -0.25 0.86 -13.51
CA SER A 103 -1.52 0.13 -13.46
C SER A 103 -1.26 -1.34 -13.65
N PHE A 104 -2.03 -2.21 -13.00
CA PHE A 104 -1.98 -3.64 -13.35
C PHE A 104 -2.34 -3.85 -14.82
N PHE A 105 -1.75 -4.87 -15.42
CA PHE A 105 -2.24 -5.44 -16.66
C PHE A 105 -3.59 -6.13 -16.40
N ALA A 106 -4.59 -5.87 -17.24
CA ALA A 106 -5.92 -6.47 -17.06
C ALA A 106 -5.85 -7.99 -17.31
N PRO A 107 -6.16 -8.83 -16.31
CA PRO A 107 -6.50 -10.22 -16.61
C PRO A 107 -7.80 -10.26 -17.43
N PHE A 108 -7.99 -11.33 -18.20
CA PHE A 108 -9.18 -11.51 -19.05
C PHE A 108 -10.48 -11.27 -18.26
N GLY A 109 -11.35 -10.40 -18.79
CA GLY A 109 -12.68 -10.13 -18.23
C GLY A 109 -12.77 -8.97 -17.22
N VAL A 110 -11.65 -8.39 -16.77
CA VAL A 110 -11.68 -7.17 -15.93
C VAL A 110 -11.79 -5.92 -16.80
N GLN A 111 -12.75 -5.04 -16.47
CA GLN A 111 -12.89 -3.77 -17.18
C GLN A 111 -11.70 -2.86 -16.88
N ASP A 112 -11.15 -2.22 -17.92
CA ASP A 112 -9.97 -1.35 -17.76
C ASP A 112 -10.17 -0.28 -16.68
N LYS A 113 -11.37 0.32 -16.61
CA LYS A 113 -11.72 1.34 -15.61
C LYS A 113 -11.60 0.86 -14.16
N GLN A 114 -11.69 -0.45 -13.92
CA GLN A 114 -11.60 -1.11 -12.62
C GLN A 114 -10.19 -1.66 -12.32
N LEU A 115 -9.16 -1.22 -13.04
CA LEU A 115 -7.79 -1.62 -12.69
C LEU A 115 -7.21 -0.69 -11.63
N PRO A 116 -6.53 -1.24 -10.61
CA PRO A 116 -5.82 -0.43 -9.63
C PRO A 116 -4.61 0.26 -10.26
N VAL A 117 -4.38 1.49 -9.81
CA VAL A 117 -3.32 2.39 -10.22
C VAL A 117 -2.57 2.86 -8.99
N TYR A 118 -1.26 2.63 -9.00
CA TYR A 118 -0.33 3.01 -7.96
C TYR A 118 0.51 4.20 -8.38
N TYR A 119 0.69 5.14 -7.47
CA TYR A 119 1.44 6.36 -7.65
C TYR A 119 2.64 6.32 -6.72
N PHE A 120 3.82 6.39 -7.29
CA PHE A 120 5.08 6.38 -6.58
C PHE A 120 5.83 7.69 -6.78
N VAL A 121 6.60 8.09 -5.77
CA VAL A 121 7.52 9.22 -5.83
C VAL A 121 8.94 8.76 -5.57
N LYS A 122 9.91 9.41 -6.22
CA LYS A 122 11.33 9.11 -6.04
C LYS A 122 11.86 9.77 -4.76
N THR A 123 12.48 8.99 -3.89
CA THR A 123 12.88 9.36 -2.51
C THR A 123 13.94 10.47 -2.39
N PRO A 124 14.88 10.71 -3.34
CA PRO A 124 15.73 11.89 -3.26
C PRO A 124 14.95 13.22 -3.33
N VAL A 125 13.71 13.18 -3.88
CA VAL A 125 12.84 14.35 -4.12
C VAL A 125 11.78 14.49 -3.04
N GLN A 126 12.16 14.22 -1.79
CA GLN A 126 11.32 14.41 -0.61
C GLN A 126 11.15 15.91 -0.29
N ASN A 127 10.43 16.64 -1.14
CA ASN A 127 9.83 17.94 -0.79
C ASN A 127 8.61 17.72 0.13
N VAL A 128 8.81 16.94 1.20
CA VAL A 128 7.73 16.52 2.09
C VAL A 128 7.43 17.62 3.09
N LYS A 129 6.14 17.90 3.28
CA LYS A 129 5.63 18.78 4.35
C LYS A 129 5.75 18.05 5.69
N THR A 130 6.96 17.94 6.22
CA THR A 130 7.23 17.45 7.58
C THR A 130 7.52 18.63 8.52
N THR A 131 6.98 18.56 9.73
CA THR A 131 7.22 19.55 10.78
C THR A 131 8.53 19.25 11.51
N ALA A 132 9.40 20.26 11.63
CA ALA A 132 10.60 20.17 12.45
C ALA A 132 10.30 20.57 13.89
N THR A 133 10.86 19.83 14.85
CA THR A 133 10.93 20.23 16.26
C THR A 133 12.39 20.33 16.69
N PHE A 134 12.70 21.19 17.65
CA PHE A 134 14.06 21.28 18.20
C PHE A 134 14.28 20.17 19.23
N ASN A 135 15.37 19.42 19.10
CA ASN A 135 15.75 18.42 20.09
C ASN A 135 16.93 18.92 20.94
N ALA A 136 16.70 19.06 22.24
CA ALA A 136 17.69 19.60 23.17
C ALA A 136 18.95 18.74 23.31
N VAL A 137 18.83 17.40 23.18
CA VAL A 137 19.96 16.47 23.29
C VAL A 137 20.89 16.59 22.08
N LEU A 138 20.30 16.68 20.88
CA LEU A 138 21.07 16.84 19.63
C LEU A 138 21.47 18.30 19.36
N LYS A 139 20.84 19.26 20.05
CA LYS A 139 20.97 20.70 19.80
C LYS A 139 20.69 21.06 18.33
N ASP A 140 19.73 20.38 17.73
CA ASP A 140 19.44 20.47 16.29
C ASP A 140 17.96 20.19 16.02
N SER A 141 17.52 20.52 14.81
CA SER A 141 16.19 20.19 14.33
C SER A 141 16.05 18.69 14.09
N VAL A 142 14.89 18.14 14.42
CA VAL A 142 14.47 16.77 14.18
C VAL A 142 13.13 16.79 13.46
N TYR A 143 13.04 15.99 12.40
CA TYR A 143 11.86 15.87 11.57
C TYR A 143 11.09 14.60 11.93
N GLN A 144 9.77 14.66 11.96
CA GLN A 144 8.95 13.47 12.17
C GLN A 144 8.94 12.60 10.90
N ALA A 145 9.14 11.29 11.06
CA ALA A 145 8.99 10.33 9.98
C ALA A 145 7.52 10.27 9.49
N THR A 146 7.34 10.18 8.19
CA THR A 146 6.05 10.02 7.50
C THR A 146 6.12 8.85 6.51
N ASN A 147 5.01 8.53 5.86
CA ASN A 147 4.93 7.47 4.86
C ASN A 147 5.83 7.71 3.62
N ASP A 148 6.23 8.96 3.37
CA ASP A 148 7.07 9.35 2.23
C ASP A 148 8.39 9.99 2.65
N PHE A 149 8.67 10.14 3.95
CA PHE A 149 9.90 10.70 4.51
C PHE A 149 10.37 9.91 5.74
N PHE A 150 11.39 9.07 5.57
CA PHE A 150 11.88 8.18 6.62
C PHE A 150 13.33 7.77 6.38
N PRO A 151 14.09 7.40 7.44
CA PRO A 151 15.41 6.80 7.28
C PRO A 151 15.28 5.34 6.80
N VAL A 152 16.31 4.81 6.13
CA VAL A 152 16.31 3.42 5.65
C VAL A 152 17.32 2.60 6.45
N CYS A 153 16.91 1.45 6.95
CA CYS A 153 17.80 0.49 7.60
C CYS A 153 18.34 -0.46 6.53
N LYS A 154 19.67 -0.53 6.39
CA LYS A 154 20.33 -1.57 5.58
C LYS A 154 20.24 -2.90 6.32
N GLY A 155 19.55 -3.87 5.73
CA GLY A 155 19.25 -5.15 6.33
C GLY A 155 17.75 -5.45 6.35
N THR A 156 17.42 -6.71 6.65
CA THR A 156 16.04 -7.20 6.67
C THR A 156 15.45 -7.16 8.07
N LEU A 157 14.12 -7.20 8.18
CA LEU A 157 13.44 -7.43 9.46
C LEU A 157 13.91 -8.75 10.11
N GLY A 158 14.21 -9.77 9.29
CA GLY A 158 14.80 -11.03 9.76
C GLY A 158 16.17 -10.86 10.43
N ALA A 159 16.99 -9.92 9.96
CA ALA A 159 18.24 -9.59 10.64
C ALA A 159 17.97 -8.93 12.00
N LEU A 160 16.99 -8.02 12.10
CA LEU A 160 16.58 -7.49 13.40
C LEU A 160 16.10 -8.61 14.33
N MET A 161 15.28 -9.54 13.82
CA MET A 161 14.82 -10.70 14.59
C MET A 161 15.97 -11.59 15.09
N SER A 162 17.03 -11.79 14.30
CA SER A 162 18.17 -12.60 14.73
C SER A 162 19.04 -11.92 15.81
N TRP A 163 19.04 -10.58 15.88
CA TRP A 163 19.62 -9.85 17.01
C TRP A 163 18.76 -9.96 18.26
N ILE A 164 17.44 -9.99 18.06
CA ILE A 164 16.42 -10.19 19.09
C ILE A 164 16.26 -11.71 19.34
N ASN A 165 17.33 -12.52 19.41
CA ASN A 165 17.21 -13.98 19.50
C ASN A 165 16.99 -14.51 20.94
N VAL A 166 15.82 -14.26 21.54
CA VAL A 166 15.43 -14.83 22.86
C VAL A 166 13.91 -15.17 22.88
N ARG A 167 13.47 -16.05 23.78
CA ARG A 167 12.05 -16.19 24.13
C ARG A 167 11.59 -14.89 24.80
N TYR A 168 10.75 -14.12 24.13
CA TYR A 168 10.15 -12.92 24.72
C TYR A 168 8.72 -13.20 25.12
N ASP A 169 8.26 -12.40 26.06
CA ASP A 169 6.87 -12.31 26.42
C ASP A 169 6.05 -11.86 25.20
N GLU A 170 4.84 -12.41 25.06
CA GLU A 170 3.84 -11.85 24.15
C GLU A 170 3.46 -10.46 24.64
N GLY A 171 3.40 -9.50 23.73
CA GLY A 171 2.97 -8.17 24.10
C GLY A 171 3.36 -7.10 23.08
N THR A 172 3.34 -5.86 23.54
CA THR A 172 3.59 -4.70 22.68
C THR A 172 4.57 -3.71 23.32
N LEU A 173 5.45 -3.15 22.49
CA LEU A 173 6.41 -2.12 22.88
C LEU A 173 6.30 -0.96 21.90
N LYS A 174 5.75 0.16 22.37
CA LYS A 174 5.80 1.43 21.64
C LYS A 174 7.07 2.17 22.03
N ALA A 175 7.88 2.51 21.05
CA ALA A 175 9.15 3.18 21.26
C ALA A 175 9.35 4.31 20.25
N SER A 176 10.25 5.22 20.60
CA SER A 176 10.76 6.22 19.69
C SER A 176 12.29 6.26 19.70
N PHE A 177 12.87 6.66 18.57
CA PHE A 177 14.31 6.86 18.46
C PHE A 177 14.61 7.88 17.35
N ILE A 178 15.82 8.41 17.34
CA ILE A 178 16.27 9.34 16.30
C ILE A 178 17.34 8.67 15.47
N VAL A 179 17.16 8.67 14.15
CA VAL A 179 18.26 8.41 13.21
C VAL A 179 18.90 9.75 12.88
N ASP A 180 20.16 9.93 13.28
CA ASP A 180 20.87 11.19 13.08
C ASP A 180 21.37 11.36 11.63
N LYS A 181 21.90 12.54 11.32
CA LYS A 181 22.49 12.89 10.01
C LYS A 181 23.61 11.95 9.54
N LYS A 182 24.17 11.13 10.42
CA LYS A 182 25.24 10.16 10.13
C LYS A 182 24.73 8.71 10.10
N GLY A 183 23.42 8.49 10.27
CA GLY A 183 22.83 7.15 10.26
C GLY A 183 22.98 6.42 11.58
N ARG A 184 23.19 7.13 12.69
CA ARG A 184 23.30 6.53 14.03
C ARG A 184 21.98 6.66 14.76
N VAL A 185 21.58 5.60 15.45
CA VAL A 185 20.42 5.64 16.37
C VAL A 185 20.81 6.36 17.66
N LYS A 186 19.95 7.29 18.08
CA LYS A 186 20.06 8.10 19.30
C LYS A 186 18.72 8.14 20.02
N ASN A 187 18.76 8.44 21.33
CA ASN A 187 17.58 8.73 22.15
C ASN A 187 16.46 7.68 22.05
N PHE A 188 16.83 6.40 22.08
CA PHE A 188 15.84 5.33 22.17
C PHE A 188 15.04 5.48 23.48
N THR A 189 13.73 5.62 23.37
CA THR A 189 12.82 5.90 24.48
C THR A 189 11.62 4.97 24.38
N VAL A 190 11.33 4.26 25.48
CA VAL A 190 10.10 3.48 25.63
C VAL A 190 8.96 4.45 25.93
N LEU A 191 7.91 4.42 25.11
CA LEU A 191 6.72 5.24 25.28
C LEU A 191 5.64 4.49 26.04
N GLU A 192 5.46 3.22 25.70
CA GLU A 192 4.47 2.31 26.29
C GLU A 192 4.99 0.89 26.16
N ALA A 193 4.78 0.06 27.18
CA ALA A 193 5.09 -1.36 27.14
C ALA A 193 3.96 -2.11 27.83
N ASP A 194 3.36 -3.07 27.12
CA ASP A 194 2.33 -3.95 27.65
C ASP A 194 2.83 -5.39 27.55
N SER A 195 2.85 -6.07 28.70
CA SER A 195 3.23 -7.48 28.82
C SER A 195 4.63 -7.82 28.30
N ILE A 196 5.47 -6.81 28.05
CA ILE A 196 6.85 -6.95 27.57
C ILE A 196 7.85 -6.60 28.67
N SER A 197 8.86 -7.46 28.87
CA SER A 197 9.95 -7.19 29.81
C SER A 197 10.86 -6.01 29.41
N ASN A 198 11.40 -5.31 30.42
CA ASN A 198 12.44 -4.29 30.24
C ASN A 198 13.68 -4.82 29.49
N GLY A 199 13.96 -6.12 29.61
CA GLY A 199 15.05 -6.78 28.88
C GLY A 199 14.84 -6.78 27.36
N PHE A 200 13.59 -6.98 26.90
CA PHE A 200 13.26 -6.87 25.49
C PHE A 200 13.45 -5.46 24.96
N ALA A 201 12.93 -4.45 25.66
CA ALA A 201 13.08 -3.06 25.23
C ALA A 201 14.56 -2.65 25.08
N LYS A 202 15.43 -3.07 26.01
CA LYS A 202 16.88 -2.87 25.90
C LYS A 202 17.47 -3.60 24.69
N THR A 203 17.05 -4.84 24.45
CA THR A 203 17.51 -5.63 23.30
C THR A 203 17.13 -4.97 21.97
N VAL A 204 15.88 -4.52 21.84
CA VAL A 204 15.41 -3.78 20.66
C VAL A 204 16.24 -2.52 20.44
N GLY A 205 16.45 -1.70 21.48
CA GLY A 205 17.26 -0.48 21.38
C GLY A 205 18.70 -0.76 20.94
N ASN A 206 19.33 -1.80 21.50
CA ASN A 206 20.68 -2.22 21.11
C ASN A 206 20.74 -2.73 19.68
N ALA A 207 19.73 -3.51 19.25
CA ALA A 207 19.65 -4.07 17.92
C ALA A 207 19.52 -2.94 16.88
N LEU A 208 18.57 -2.02 17.09
CA LEU A 208 18.41 -0.83 16.22
C LEU A 208 19.71 -0.01 16.13
N GLY A 209 20.43 0.16 17.25
CA GLY A 209 21.70 0.87 17.30
C GLY A 209 22.87 0.17 16.62
N SER A 210 22.79 -1.16 16.46
CA SER A 210 23.82 -1.97 15.78
C SER A 210 23.61 -2.05 14.27
N LEU A 211 22.39 -1.77 13.80
CA LEU A 211 22.06 -1.76 12.39
C LEU A 211 22.61 -0.51 11.67
N SER A 212 22.88 -0.66 10.38
CA SER A 212 23.37 0.44 9.53
C SER A 212 22.21 1.22 8.95
N TRP A 213 22.08 2.51 9.29
CA TRP A 213 21.02 3.36 8.76
C TRP A 213 21.51 4.35 7.71
N ILE A 214 20.68 4.57 6.70
CA ILE A 214 20.76 5.68 5.76
C ILE A 214 19.81 6.77 6.29
N PRO A 215 20.31 7.99 6.59
CA PRO A 215 19.48 9.09 7.05
C PRO A 215 18.40 9.46 6.03
N ALA A 216 17.25 9.93 6.51
CA ALA A 216 16.30 10.64 5.65
C ALA A 216 16.95 11.90 5.08
N ARG A 217 16.52 12.31 3.89
CA ARG A 217 17.08 13.45 3.17
C ARG A 217 16.03 14.49 2.88
N LYS A 218 16.34 15.76 3.14
CA LYS A 218 15.53 16.90 2.76
C LYS A 218 16.38 17.78 1.84
N ASN A 219 15.94 17.96 0.60
CA ASN A 219 16.71 18.67 -0.44
C ASN A 219 18.13 18.10 -0.57
N ASP A 220 18.23 16.77 -0.69
CA ASP A 220 19.49 16.01 -0.74
C ASP A 220 20.42 16.11 0.49
N MET A 221 20.03 16.86 1.52
CA MET A 221 20.80 16.96 2.76
C MET A 221 20.29 15.96 3.81
N PRO A 222 21.18 15.19 4.45
CA PRO A 222 20.78 14.31 5.55
C PRO A 222 20.27 15.13 6.73
N VAL A 223 19.20 14.69 7.36
CA VAL A 223 18.59 15.35 8.52
C VAL A 223 18.29 14.36 9.65
N ASN A 224 18.18 14.85 10.88
CA ASN A 224 17.77 14.01 12.00
C ASN A 224 16.29 13.68 11.89
N THR A 225 15.93 12.42 12.07
CA THR A 225 14.55 11.95 11.91
C THR A 225 14.09 11.22 13.15
N LEU A 226 12.99 11.68 13.75
CA LEU A 226 12.28 11.00 14.83
C LEU A 226 11.41 9.91 14.23
N VAL A 227 11.68 8.68 14.66
CA VAL A 227 10.95 7.48 14.30
C VAL A 227 10.15 7.06 15.52
N GLN A 228 8.86 6.76 15.31
CA GLN A 228 8.00 6.11 16.28
C GLN A 228 7.56 4.77 15.69
N VAL A 229 7.59 3.73 16.52
CA VAL A 229 7.30 2.35 16.12
C VAL A 229 6.66 1.59 17.26
N THR A 230 5.81 0.63 16.91
CA THR A 230 5.24 -0.36 17.81
C THR A 230 5.77 -1.72 17.41
N PHE A 231 6.54 -2.35 18.29
CA PHE A 231 6.93 -3.74 18.14
C PHE A 231 5.86 -4.61 18.79
N LYS A 232 5.39 -5.65 18.09
CA LYS A 232 4.51 -6.66 18.69
C LYS A 232 5.15 -8.03 18.57
N THR A 233 5.18 -8.75 19.68
CA THR A 233 5.67 -10.12 19.79
C THR A 233 4.52 -11.06 20.08
N ASP A 234 4.50 -12.20 19.40
CA ASP A 234 3.43 -13.19 19.48
C ASP A 234 4.00 -14.61 19.25
N HIS A 235 3.39 -15.63 19.85
CA HIS A 235 3.78 -17.03 19.70
C HIS A 235 2.82 -17.75 18.76
N ARG A 236 3.35 -18.26 17.64
CA ARG A 236 2.55 -19.04 16.70
C ARG A 236 2.98 -20.49 16.68
N LEU A 237 1.99 -21.38 16.84
CA LEU A 237 2.17 -22.79 16.53
C LEU A 237 2.35 -22.93 15.03
N TYR A 238 3.46 -23.54 14.61
CA TYR A 238 3.65 -23.86 13.21
C TYR A 238 2.65 -24.94 12.82
N LYS A 239 1.83 -24.68 11.80
CA LYS A 239 0.70 -25.55 11.44
C LYS A 239 1.19 -26.97 11.14
N GLY A 240 0.71 -27.93 11.91
CA GLY A 240 1.09 -29.34 11.78
C GLY A 240 2.34 -29.76 12.57
N THR A 241 2.89 -28.89 13.42
CA THR A 241 3.96 -29.26 14.37
C THR A 241 3.64 -28.79 15.79
N THR A 242 4.43 -29.26 16.75
CA THR A 242 4.41 -28.78 18.14
C THR A 242 5.33 -27.59 18.37
N ASP A 243 5.97 -27.09 17.30
CA ASP A 243 6.97 -26.04 17.42
C ASP A 243 6.30 -24.68 17.55
N ILE A 244 6.73 -23.93 18.56
CA ILE A 244 6.32 -22.55 18.78
C ILE A 244 7.36 -21.65 18.11
N VAL A 245 6.89 -20.82 17.18
CA VAL A 245 7.71 -19.81 16.50
C VAL A 245 7.36 -18.44 17.07
N ASN A 246 8.38 -17.71 17.49
CA ASN A 246 8.23 -16.30 17.87
C ASN A 246 8.08 -15.46 16.61
N THR A 247 7.06 -14.61 16.61
CA THR A 247 6.86 -13.63 15.55
C THR A 247 7.15 -12.23 16.08
N LEU A 248 7.71 -11.39 15.21
CA LEU A 248 7.92 -9.97 15.47
C LEU A 248 7.26 -9.20 14.33
N SER A 249 6.38 -8.29 14.68
CA SER A 249 5.85 -7.30 13.73
C SER A 249 6.27 -5.90 14.16
N VAL A 250 6.52 -5.04 13.17
CA VAL A 250 6.87 -3.64 13.38
C VAL A 250 5.78 -2.79 12.73
N ASP A 251 5.01 -2.12 13.57
CA ASP A 251 3.96 -1.22 13.15
C ASP A 251 4.43 0.23 13.26
N CYS A 252 4.13 1.05 12.26
CA CYS A 252 4.54 2.44 12.22
C CYS A 252 3.29 3.32 12.17
N PRO A 253 3.00 4.14 13.19
CA PRO A 253 1.74 4.85 13.32
C PRO A 253 1.47 5.89 12.21
N PHE A 254 2.48 6.24 11.42
CA PHE A 254 2.36 7.14 10.27
C PHE A 254 2.03 6.41 8.95
N ILE A 255 2.05 5.08 8.94
CA ILE A 255 1.56 4.30 7.80
C ILE A 255 0.03 4.20 7.95
N PRO A 256 -0.74 4.55 6.92
CA PRO A 256 -2.16 4.32 6.98
C PRO A 256 -2.46 2.82 6.82
N HIS A 257 -3.32 2.28 7.66
CA HIS A 257 -3.81 0.90 7.56
C HIS A 257 -5.21 0.88 6.96
N SER A 258 -5.59 -0.28 6.40
CA SER A 258 -6.99 -0.51 6.09
C SER A 258 -7.82 -0.37 7.37
N PRO A 259 -8.94 0.38 7.35
CA PRO A 259 -9.86 0.43 8.48
C PRO A 259 -10.69 -0.87 8.60
N TYR A 260 -10.51 -1.81 7.67
CA TYR A 260 -11.25 -3.07 7.60
C TYR A 260 -10.34 -4.23 8.00
N GLY A 261 -10.84 -5.12 8.85
CA GLY A 261 -10.10 -6.30 9.29
C GLY A 261 -10.09 -7.40 8.23
N PRO A 262 -9.08 -8.28 8.20
CA PRO A 262 -9.01 -9.37 7.23
C PRO A 262 -10.20 -10.33 7.39
N LEU A 263 -10.75 -10.79 6.27
CA LEU A 263 -11.63 -11.96 6.25
C LEU A 263 -10.79 -13.24 6.39
N SER A 264 -11.31 -14.23 7.10
CA SER A 264 -10.77 -15.58 7.03
C SER A 264 -10.97 -16.16 5.62
N GLN A 265 -10.19 -17.17 5.27
CA GLN A 265 -10.33 -17.86 3.99
C GLN A 265 -11.74 -18.44 3.81
N GLU A 266 -12.32 -19.00 4.88
CA GLU A 266 -13.66 -19.56 4.86
C GLU A 266 -14.74 -18.49 4.63
N GLU A 267 -14.64 -17.35 5.32
CA GLU A 267 -15.54 -16.21 5.10
C GLU A 267 -15.43 -15.67 3.66
N PHE A 268 -14.20 -15.52 3.16
CA PHE A 268 -13.95 -15.05 1.80
C PHE A 268 -14.58 -16.01 0.76
N ASP A 269 -14.36 -17.31 0.90
CA ASP A 269 -14.88 -18.32 -0.01
C ASP A 269 -16.42 -18.38 0.05
N ALA A 270 -16.99 -18.33 1.25
CA ALA A 270 -18.44 -18.30 1.47
C ALA A 270 -19.10 -17.06 0.86
N VAL A 271 -18.50 -15.88 1.04
CA VAL A 271 -18.94 -14.62 0.43
C VAL A 271 -18.90 -14.73 -1.09
N GLN A 272 -17.78 -15.23 -1.64
CA GLN A 272 -17.62 -15.34 -3.10
C GLN A 272 -18.64 -16.32 -3.71
N GLN A 273 -18.89 -17.45 -3.06
CA GLN A 273 -19.91 -18.40 -3.49
C GLN A 273 -21.31 -17.78 -3.43
N THR A 274 -21.63 -17.07 -2.35
CA THR A 274 -22.94 -16.43 -2.14
C THR A 274 -23.21 -15.36 -3.19
N ILE A 275 -22.21 -14.54 -3.51
CA ILE A 275 -22.31 -13.53 -4.60
C ILE A 275 -22.58 -14.19 -5.94
N ASN A 276 -21.87 -15.28 -6.27
CA ASN A 276 -22.06 -15.98 -7.53
C ASN A 276 -23.49 -16.54 -7.66
N GLU A 277 -24.04 -17.08 -6.58
CA GLU A 277 -25.43 -17.54 -6.56
C GLU A 277 -26.42 -16.37 -6.65
N ALA A 278 -26.17 -15.24 -5.98
CA ALA A 278 -27.00 -14.05 -6.10
C ALA A 278 -27.05 -13.50 -7.53
N ILE A 279 -25.91 -13.48 -8.24
CA ILE A 279 -25.82 -13.10 -9.65
C ILE A 279 -26.69 -14.04 -10.50
N LYS A 280 -26.60 -15.36 -10.27
CA LYS A 280 -27.41 -16.36 -10.99
C LYS A 280 -28.91 -16.15 -10.76
N GLN A 281 -29.34 -15.92 -9.52
CA GLN A 281 -30.74 -15.65 -9.19
C GLN A 281 -31.24 -14.34 -9.82
N SER A 282 -30.42 -13.28 -9.80
CA SER A 282 -30.69 -12.01 -10.47
C SER A 282 -30.87 -12.18 -11.98
N ASN A 283 -30.01 -12.96 -12.63
CA ASN A 283 -30.11 -13.25 -14.07
C ASN A 283 -31.39 -14.04 -14.41
N ASN A 284 -31.84 -14.90 -13.49
CA ASN A 284 -33.13 -15.60 -13.59
C ASN A 284 -34.34 -14.73 -13.21
N ARG A 285 -34.13 -13.44 -12.90
CA ARG A 285 -35.15 -12.49 -12.42
C ARG A 285 -35.80 -12.86 -11.09
N ASN A 286 -35.18 -13.77 -10.33
CA ASN A 286 -35.57 -14.08 -8.95
C ASN A 286 -34.98 -13.03 -8.00
N TYR A 287 -35.46 -11.79 -8.13
CA TYR A 287 -34.87 -10.65 -7.45
C TYR A 287 -34.99 -10.71 -5.93
N ASP A 288 -36.10 -11.21 -5.38
CA ASP A 288 -36.25 -11.34 -3.93
C ASP A 288 -35.20 -12.28 -3.34
N ARG A 289 -35.02 -13.45 -3.97
CA ARG A 289 -33.99 -14.41 -3.54
C ARG A 289 -32.58 -13.86 -3.72
N ALA A 290 -32.32 -13.12 -4.80
CA ALA A 290 -31.03 -12.48 -5.02
C ALA A 290 -30.73 -11.44 -3.92
N LEU A 291 -31.72 -10.61 -3.54
CA LEU A 291 -31.58 -9.63 -2.46
C LEU A 291 -31.31 -10.29 -1.10
N GLU A 292 -32.00 -11.38 -0.77
CA GLU A 292 -31.73 -12.15 0.46
C GLU A 292 -30.29 -12.66 0.53
N LEU A 293 -29.77 -13.22 -0.58
CA LEU A 293 -28.39 -13.69 -0.65
C LEU A 293 -27.38 -12.54 -0.51
N LEU A 294 -27.70 -11.37 -1.07
CA LEU A 294 -26.85 -10.19 -0.95
C LEU A 294 -26.84 -9.64 0.48
N ASP A 295 -27.96 -9.70 1.19
CA ASP A 295 -28.01 -9.35 2.61
C ASP A 295 -27.18 -10.31 3.47
N GLN A 296 -27.22 -11.62 3.18
CA GLN A 296 -26.34 -12.61 3.83
C GLN A 296 -24.86 -12.33 3.56
N CYS A 297 -24.52 -12.00 2.31
CA CYS A 297 -23.15 -11.59 1.95
C CYS A 297 -22.69 -10.38 2.77
N LEU A 298 -23.54 -9.36 2.91
CA LEU A 298 -23.20 -8.12 3.62
C LEU A 298 -23.16 -8.28 5.15
N GLN A 299 -23.75 -9.34 5.70
CA GLN A 299 -23.58 -9.70 7.11
C GLN A 299 -22.17 -10.21 7.42
N VAL A 300 -21.52 -10.86 6.45
CA VAL A 300 -20.14 -11.37 6.57
C VAL A 300 -19.14 -10.32 6.10
N ASP A 301 -19.36 -9.75 4.91
CA ASP A 301 -18.50 -8.74 4.29
C ASP A 301 -19.28 -7.43 4.08
N SER A 302 -19.30 -6.61 5.13
CA SER A 302 -20.03 -5.33 5.16
C SER A 302 -19.52 -4.28 4.17
N ILE A 303 -18.38 -4.51 3.51
CA ILE A 303 -17.80 -3.57 2.52
C ILE A 303 -17.83 -4.13 1.10
N ASN A 304 -18.53 -5.25 0.88
CA ASN A 304 -18.52 -5.93 -0.40
C ASN A 304 -19.11 -5.07 -1.52
N LEU A 305 -18.23 -4.55 -2.39
CA LEU A 305 -18.64 -3.65 -3.48
C LEU A 305 -19.55 -4.36 -4.48
N ASN A 306 -19.30 -5.64 -4.77
CA ASN A 306 -20.11 -6.41 -5.72
C ASN A 306 -21.54 -6.60 -5.22
N ALA A 307 -21.70 -6.87 -3.92
CA ALA A 307 -23.01 -7.04 -3.32
C ALA A 307 -23.85 -5.75 -3.40
N TYR A 308 -23.29 -4.61 -2.99
CA TYR A 308 -23.98 -3.32 -3.09
C TYR A 308 -24.28 -2.91 -4.54
N ASN A 309 -23.34 -3.11 -5.47
CA ASN A 309 -23.57 -2.81 -6.87
C ASN A 309 -24.72 -3.64 -7.44
N LEU A 310 -24.78 -4.94 -7.11
CA LEU A 310 -25.86 -5.81 -7.56
C LEU A 310 -27.20 -5.46 -6.91
N LYS A 311 -27.23 -5.11 -5.61
CA LYS A 311 -28.44 -4.62 -4.93
C LYS A 311 -28.98 -3.35 -5.59
N ALA A 312 -28.12 -2.36 -5.83
CA ALA A 312 -28.52 -1.11 -6.48
C ALA A 312 -29.08 -1.35 -7.90
N PHE A 313 -28.48 -2.27 -8.64
CA PHE A 313 -28.97 -2.69 -9.96
C PHE A 313 -30.36 -3.34 -9.87
N ILE A 314 -30.55 -4.30 -8.95
CA ILE A 314 -31.83 -4.98 -8.76
C ILE A 314 -32.93 -3.98 -8.34
N HIS A 315 -32.66 -3.12 -7.36
CA HIS A 315 -33.60 -2.10 -6.92
C HIS A 315 -33.99 -1.14 -8.04
N THR A 316 -33.04 -0.76 -8.90
CA THR A 316 -33.32 0.04 -10.09
C THR A 316 -34.26 -0.68 -11.05
N ASN A 317 -34.04 -1.96 -11.33
CA ASN A 317 -34.90 -2.76 -12.22
C ASN A 317 -36.31 -2.99 -11.64
N LEU A 318 -36.43 -3.03 -10.32
CA LEU A 318 -37.72 -3.12 -9.61
C LEU A 318 -38.45 -1.76 -9.49
N GLY A 319 -37.86 -0.66 -9.96
CA GLY A 319 -38.39 0.69 -9.76
C GLY A 319 -38.33 1.18 -8.31
N LYS A 320 -37.61 0.46 -7.43
CA LYS A 320 -37.38 0.78 -6.02
C LYS A 320 -36.28 1.85 -5.88
N LYS A 321 -36.61 3.06 -6.34
CA LYS A 321 -35.65 4.17 -6.47
C LYS A 321 -35.01 4.56 -5.14
N LYS A 322 -35.77 4.59 -4.04
CA LYS A 322 -35.26 5.00 -2.71
C LYS A 322 -34.19 4.03 -2.22
N GLU A 323 -34.42 2.74 -2.42
CA GLU A 323 -33.55 1.66 -2.03
C GLU A 323 -32.27 1.64 -2.88
N ALA A 324 -32.38 1.81 -4.20
CA ALA A 324 -31.20 1.97 -5.07
C ALA A 324 -30.33 3.17 -4.66
N CYS A 325 -30.95 4.29 -4.30
CA CYS A 325 -30.25 5.46 -3.79
C CYS A 325 -29.55 5.20 -2.44
N ALA A 326 -30.14 4.36 -1.58
CA ALA A 326 -29.49 3.95 -0.33
C ALA A 326 -28.23 3.12 -0.61
N ASP A 327 -28.31 2.13 -1.50
CA ASP A 327 -27.16 1.30 -1.88
C ASP A 327 -26.03 2.13 -2.54
N TRP A 328 -26.37 3.06 -3.45
CA TRP A 328 -25.39 3.97 -4.02
C TRP A 328 -24.79 4.93 -2.99
N SER A 329 -25.55 5.33 -1.96
CA SER A 329 -25.02 6.16 -0.87
C SER A 329 -23.92 5.44 -0.10
N VAL A 330 -24.09 4.14 0.16
CA VAL A 330 -23.06 3.32 0.79
C VAL A 330 -21.82 3.23 -0.11
N LEU A 331 -21.99 2.88 -1.38
CA LEU A 331 -20.88 2.80 -2.34
C LEU A 331 -20.14 4.14 -2.51
N ALA A 332 -20.86 5.26 -2.53
CA ALA A 332 -20.27 6.59 -2.57
C ALA A 332 -19.46 6.90 -1.30
N GLY A 333 -19.96 6.53 -0.12
CA GLY A 333 -19.22 6.60 1.14
C GLY A 333 -17.97 5.70 1.15
N LEU A 334 -18.02 4.58 0.41
CA LEU A 334 -16.87 3.72 0.16
C LEU A 334 -15.89 4.31 -0.88
N GLY A 335 -16.22 5.44 -1.50
CA GLY A 335 -15.37 6.15 -2.46
C GLY A 335 -15.51 5.66 -3.90
N GLN A 336 -16.62 5.05 -4.27
CA GLN A 336 -16.89 4.58 -5.64
C GLN A 336 -17.43 5.70 -6.52
N VAL A 337 -16.71 6.05 -7.57
CA VAL A 337 -17.00 7.20 -8.45
C VAL A 337 -18.32 7.01 -9.20
N GLU A 338 -18.58 5.82 -9.72
CA GLU A 338 -19.83 5.51 -10.44
C GLU A 338 -21.07 5.69 -9.55
N ALA A 339 -20.99 5.31 -8.27
CA ALA A 339 -22.09 5.50 -7.33
C ALA A 339 -22.33 6.98 -7.02
N ILE A 340 -21.27 7.79 -6.87
CA ILE A 340 -21.38 9.25 -6.71
C ILE A 340 -22.11 9.87 -7.91
N GLN A 341 -21.78 9.43 -9.12
CA GLN A 341 -22.44 9.90 -10.34
C GLN A 341 -23.92 9.48 -10.39
N ASN A 342 -24.23 8.24 -10.02
CA ASN A 342 -25.61 7.74 -9.98
C ASN A 342 -26.47 8.47 -8.94
N LEU A 343 -25.94 8.77 -7.75
CA LEU A 343 -26.64 9.61 -6.77
C LEU A 343 -26.95 11.00 -7.34
N ALA A 344 -25.98 11.64 -7.98
CA ALA A 344 -26.15 12.96 -8.54
C ALA A 344 -27.18 13.00 -9.68
N LYS A 345 -27.28 11.90 -10.45
CA LYS A 345 -28.16 11.79 -11.61
C LYS A 345 -29.59 11.36 -11.24
N PHE A 346 -29.72 10.39 -10.35
CA PHE A 346 -31.00 9.72 -10.10
C PHE A 346 -31.60 10.08 -8.75
N CYS A 347 -30.80 10.44 -7.74
CA CYS A 347 -31.27 10.55 -6.36
C CYS A 347 -31.50 11.98 -5.87
N LYS A 348 -31.36 12.97 -6.76
CA LYS A 348 -31.81 14.34 -6.47
C LYS A 348 -33.34 14.39 -6.49
N ASN A 349 -33.90 15.02 -5.47
CA ASN A 349 -35.33 15.33 -5.38
C ASN A 349 -35.72 16.37 -6.43
#